data_AF-A0A9E2X847-F1
#
_entry.id   AF-A0A9E2X847-F1
#
_cell.length_a   1.000
_cell.length_b   1.000
_cell.length_c   1.000
_cell.angle_alpha   90.00
_cell.angle_beta   90.00
_cell.angle_gamma   90.00
#
_symmetry.space_group_name_H-M   'P 1'
#
loop_
_entity.id
_entity.type
_entity.pdbx_description
1 polymer ?
#
loop_
_entity_poly.entity_id
_entity_poly.type
_entity_poly.pdbx_seq_one_letter_code
_entity_poly.pdbx_strand_id
1 'polypeptide(L)' 'MPFGVDPRVCIGAQFAVTELTLLLPIMVRAFWPRLAEPRIARLVGIIRTQPDNPPPMLLQLRGEPKAAALCP' A
#
# COMPACT_ATOMS: atom_id res chain seq x y z
N MET A 1 4.28 -6.53 -16.45
CA MET A 1 3.13 -5.59 -16.44
C MET A 1 2.01 -6.19 -15.59
N PRO A 2 1.48 -5.48 -14.57
CA PRO A 2 0.55 -6.03 -13.56
C PRO A 2 -0.86 -6.35 -14.08
N PHE A 3 -1.24 -5.84 -15.25
CA PHE A 3 -2.54 -6.09 -15.88
C PHE A 3 -2.43 -6.79 -17.24
N GLY A 4 -1.32 -7.51 -17.52
CA GLY A 4 -1.05 -8.06 -18.85
C GLY A 4 -0.55 -7.01 -19.84
N VAL A 5 -0.52 -7.37 -21.13
CA VAL A 5 -0.02 -6.55 -22.25
C VAL A 5 -0.79 -6.94 -23.53
N ASP A 6 -1.01 -5.96 -24.42
CA ASP A 6 -1.61 -6.15 -25.75
C ASP A 6 -3.01 -6.84 -25.71
N PRO A 7 -3.47 -7.67 -26.67
CA PRO A 7 -4.80 -8.30 -26.63
C PRO A 7 -5.15 -9.09 -25.35
N ARG A 8 -4.18 -9.32 -24.45
CA ARG A 8 -4.37 -10.00 -23.17
C ARG A 8 -4.34 -9.05 -21.98
N VAL A 9 -4.54 -7.76 -22.21
CA VAL A 9 -4.74 -6.79 -21.12
C VAL A 9 -6.00 -7.14 -20.33
N CYS A 10 -5.93 -7.01 -19.01
CA CYS A 10 -7.08 -7.18 -18.13
C CYS A 10 -8.18 -6.18 -18.53
N ILE A 11 -9.40 -6.67 -18.75
CA ILE A 11 -10.56 -5.81 -19.05
C ILE A 11 -10.81 -4.75 -17.97
N GLY A 12 -10.42 -5.03 -16.72
CA GLY A 12 -10.53 -4.12 -15.58
C GLY A 12 -9.35 -3.15 -15.41
N ALA A 13 -8.34 -3.14 -16.30
CA ALA A 13 -7.14 -2.34 -16.11
C ALA A 13 -7.42 -0.84 -15.95
N GLN A 14 -8.29 -0.27 -16.80
CA GLN A 14 -8.63 1.15 -16.75
C GLN A 14 -9.46 1.51 -15.51
N PHE A 15 -10.36 0.61 -15.09
CA PHE A 15 -11.13 0.79 -13.88
C PHE A 15 -10.22 0.83 -12.64
N ALA A 16 -9.32 -0.16 -12.51
CA ALA A 16 -8.38 -0.23 -11.39
C ALA A 16 -7.46 0.99 -11.31
N VAL A 17 -6.95 1.47 -12.46
CA VAL A 17 -6.11 2.67 -12.51
C VAL A 17 -6.92 3.92 -12.13
N THR A 18 -8.15 4.04 -12.62
CA THR A 18 -9.02 5.19 -12.31
C THR A 18 -9.35 5.24 -10.83
N GLU A 19 -9.78 4.12 -10.25
CA GLU A 19 -10.12 4.01 -8.84
C GLU A 19 -8.90 4.32 -7.96
N LEU A 20 -7.73 3.74 -8.26
CA LEU A 20 -6.51 4.02 -7.53
C LEU A 20 -6.09 5.49 -7.63
N THR A 21 -6.24 6.12 -8.80
CA THR A 21 -5.91 7.53 -9.00
C THR A 21 -6.80 8.45 -8.17
N LEU A 22 -8.06 8.08 -7.93
CA LEU A 22 -8.99 8.84 -7.09
C LEU A 22 -8.82 8.53 -5.60
N LEU A 23 -8.60 7.28 -5.22
CA LEU A 23 -8.46 6.86 -3.83
C LEU A 23 -7.11 7.25 -3.23
N LEU A 24 -6.02 7.17 -4.00
CA LEU A 24 -4.68 7.48 -3.51
C LEU A 24 -4.56 8.90 -2.92
N PRO A 25 -5.02 9.99 -3.56
CA PRO A 25 -4.96 11.32 -2.96
C PRO A 25 -5.84 11.44 -1.72
N ILE A 26 -6.96 10.71 -1.63
CA ILE A 26 -7.80 10.67 -0.43
C ILE A 26 -7.00 10.04 0.72
N MET A 27 -6.37 8.89 0.49
CA MET A 27 -5.56 8.20 1.49
C MET A 27 -4.37 9.03 1.96
N VAL A 28 -3.60 9.64 1.04
CA VAL A 28 -2.43 10.47 1.36
C VAL A 28 -2.82 11.74 2.12
N ARG A 29 -4.00 12.30 1.86
CA ARG A 29 -4.51 13.45 2.61
C ARG A 29 -4.99 13.05 4.00
N ALA A 30 -5.64 11.89 4.12
CA ALA A 30 -6.24 11.43 5.37
C ALA A 30 -5.25 10.81 6.36
N PHE A 31 -4.17 10.16 5.91
CA PHE A 31 -3.34 9.31 6.80
C PHE A 31 -1.85 9.64 6.80
N TRP A 32 -1.23 9.52 7.99
CA TRP A 32 0.22 9.49 8.24
C TRP A 32 0.63 8.02 8.34
N PRO A 33 1.27 7.44 7.31
CA PRO A 33 1.77 6.08 7.40
C PRO A 33 2.98 6.04 8.34
N ARG A 34 2.98 5.08 9.27
CA ARG A 34 4.12 4.75 10.12
C ARG A 34 4.42 3.27 10.05
N LEU A 35 5.69 2.94 10.18
CA LEU A 35 6.12 1.57 10.42
C LEU A 35 6.09 1.30 11.92
N ALA A 36 5.46 0.21 12.36
CA ALA A 36 5.49 -0.13 13.79
C ALA A 36 6.90 -0.57 14.20
N GLU A 37 7.54 -1.38 13.37
CA GLU A 37 8.91 -1.88 13.58
C GLU A 37 9.68 -1.88 12.25
N PRO A 38 10.91 -1.33 12.19
CA PRO A 38 11.75 -1.41 11.01
C PRO A 38 12.20 -2.85 10.78
N ARG A 39 11.87 -3.40 9.61
CA ARG A 39 12.28 -4.74 9.20
C ARG A 39 12.71 -4.73 7.74
N ILE A 40 13.79 -5.43 7.45
CA ILE A 40 14.25 -5.65 6.08
C ILE A 40 13.41 -6.76 5.49
N ALA A 41 12.65 -6.44 4.43
CA ALA A 41 11.82 -7.38 3.71
C ALA A 41 12.47 -7.72 2.35
N ARG A 42 12.46 -9.00 1.97
CA ARG A 42 12.91 -9.45 0.64
C ARG A 42 11.69 -9.64 -0.26
N LEU A 43 11.82 -9.29 -1.54
CA LEU A 43 10.79 -9.59 -2.52
C LEU A 43 10.83 -11.07 -2.88
N VAL A 44 9.74 -11.77 -2.61
CA VAL A 44 9.54 -13.16 -3.00
C VAL A 44 8.48 -13.22 -4.08
N GLY A 45 8.76 -13.92 -5.18
CA GLY A 45 7.94 -13.95 -6.39
C GLY A 45 7.54 -15.35 -6.82
N ILE A 46 6.96 -16.16 -5.91
CA ILE A 46 6.55 -17.55 -6.23
C ILE A 46 5.29 -17.55 -7.12
N ILE A 47 4.29 -16.72 -6.76
CA ILE A 47 3.05 -16.52 -7.55
C ILE A 47 2.67 -15.03 -7.56
N ARG A 48 2.79 -14.36 -6.40
CA ARG A 48 2.69 -12.91 -6.26
C ARG A 48 4.03 -12.36 -5.82
N THR A 49 4.37 -11.16 -6.31
CA THR A 49 5.50 -10.41 -5.75
C THR A 49 5.03 -9.80 -4.44
N GLN A 50 5.55 -10.29 -3.32
CA GLN A 50 5.24 -9.77 -1.99
C GLN A 50 6.48 -9.87 -1.09
N PRO A 51 6.56 -9.05 -0.04
CA PRO A 51 7.54 -9.23 1.03
C PRO A 51 7.39 -10.62 1.69
N ASP A 52 8.51 -11.24 2.03
CA ASP A 52 8.56 -12.44 2.88
C ASP A 52 8.08 -12.16 4.31
N ASN A 53 8.36 -10.96 4.82
CA ASN A 53 7.92 -10.50 6.13
C ASN A 53 7.39 -9.07 6.03
N PRO A 54 6.10 -8.88 5.65
CA PRO A 54 5.53 -7.57 5.45
C PRO A 54 5.50 -6.82 6.78
N PRO A 55 6.15 -5.65 6.89
CA PRO A 55 6.19 -4.93 8.14
C PRO A 55 4.79 -4.34 8.44
N PRO A 56 4.33 -4.37 9.70
CA PRO A 56 3.07 -3.76 10.08
C PRO A 56 3.10 -2.25 9.83
N MET A 57 2.22 -1.80 8.93
CA MET A 57 2.02 -0.38 8.62
C MET A 57 0.84 0.15 9.41
N LEU A 58 1.09 1.13 10.26
CA LEU A 58 0.10 1.84 11.05
C LEU A 58 -0.34 3.07 10.28
N LEU A 59 -1.64 3.25 10.11
CA LEU A 59 -2.22 4.43 9.48
C LEU A 59 -2.78 5.35 10.56
N GLN A 60 -2.14 6.49 10.78
CA GLN A 60 -2.62 7.50 11.73
C GLN A 60 -3.49 8.52 10.99
N LEU A 61 -4.74 8.72 11.43
CA LEU A 61 -5.59 9.77 10.87
C LEU A 61 -4.96 11.15 11.12
N ARG A 62 -4.95 11.99 10.09
CA ARG A 62 -4.47 13.36 10.17
C ARG A 62 -5.51 14.20 10.90
N GLY A 63 -5.12 14.81 12.02
CA GLY A 63 -6.00 15.66 12.84
C GLY A 63 -6.50 14.98 14.13
N GLU A 64 -6.41 13.64 14.21
CA GLU A 64 -6.54 12.95 15.49
C GLU A 64 -5.35 13.29 16.40
N PRO A 65 -5.53 13.41 17.72
CA PRO A 65 -4.42 13.56 18.64
C PRO A 65 -3.44 12.41 18.41
N LYS A 66 -2.18 12.75 18.10
CA LYS A 66 -1.12 11.77 17.88
C LYS A 66 -1.13 10.82 19.07
N ALA A 67 -1.58 9.58 18.86
CA ALA A 67 -1.45 8.53 19.85
C ALA A 67 0.02 8.52 20.27
N ALA A 68 0.27 8.89 21.53
CA ALA A 68 1.60 8.96 22.09
C ALA A 68 2.33 7.67 21.73
N ALA A 69 3.56 7.82 21.25
CA ALA A 69 4.36 6.74 20.69
C ALA A 69 4.36 5.53 21.63
N LEU A 70 3.57 4.51 21.29
CA LEU A 70 3.71 3.18 21.84
C LEU A 70 4.75 2.46 20.99
N CYS A 71 6.01 2.75 21.28
CA CYS A 71 7.08 1.79 21.23
C CYS A 71 7.98 2.09 22.45
N PRO A 72 8.17 1.16 23.41
CA PRO A 72 9.37 1.19 24.24
C PRO A 72 10.64 1.01 23.39
#